data_AF-A0A2N6A3Q1-F1
#
_entry.id   AF-A0A2N6A3Q1-F1
#
_cell.length_a   1.000
_cell.length_b   1.000
_cell.length_c   1.000
_cell.angle_alpha   90.00
_cell.angle_beta   90.00
_cell.angle_gamma   90.00
#
_symmetry.space_group_name_H-M   'P 1'
#
loop_
_entity.id
_entity.type
_entity.pdbx_description
1 polymer ?
#
loop_
_entity_poly.entity_id
_entity_poly.type
_entity_poly.pdbx_seq_one_letter_code
_entity_poly.pdbx_strand_id
1 'polypeptide(L)'
;MRNRNNNKVHKQIRYYLFWLCFAWMIAQMVLITWKFFEFPIPITIPPTFPVYYLVVLVTYTVVRASARWAHKALPRKKGGTFVYLWALYALLIHVVAAFGNGRYQIPRATFDNLFFVCVVYVASRIEKRLYLNKRNGSN
;
A
#
# COMPACT_ATOMS: atom_id res chain seq x y z
N MET A 1 13.13 4.72 33.01
CA MET A 1 12.07 3.74 32.68
C MET A 1 11.05 4.21 31.63
N ARG A 2 10.79 5.52 31.45
CA ARG A 2 9.83 6.09 30.47
C ARG A 2 10.08 5.72 28.98
N ASN A 3 11.34 5.47 28.61
CA ASN A 3 11.75 5.24 27.21
C ASN A 3 11.35 3.85 26.65
N ARG A 4 11.16 2.82 27.50
CA ARG A 4 10.73 1.48 27.04
C ARG A 4 9.25 1.42 26.66
N ASN A 5 8.38 2.16 27.35
CA ASN A 5 6.94 2.16 27.04
C ASN A 5 6.62 2.88 25.73
N ASN A 6 7.25 4.02 25.45
CA ASN A 6 7.05 4.74 24.18
C ASN A 6 7.45 3.88 22.97
N ASN A 7 8.57 3.15 23.06
CA ASN A 7 9.02 2.25 21.99
C ASN A 7 8.05 1.08 21.73
N LYS A 8 7.36 0.58 22.77
CA LYS A 8 6.33 -0.46 22.62
C LYS A 8 5.08 0.08 21.91
N VAL A 9 4.61 1.26 22.31
CA VAL A 9 3.44 1.93 21.70
C VAL A 9 3.67 2.23 20.22
N HIS A 10 4.82 2.80 19.84
CA HIS A 10 5.15 3.05 18.43
C HIS A 10 5.28 1.77 17.60
N LYS A 11 5.70 0.66 18.22
CA LYS A 11 5.75 -0.65 17.54
C LYS A 11 4.34 -1.20 17.31
N GLN A 12 3.44 -1.08 18.29
CA GLN A 12 2.04 -1.48 18.18
C GLN A 12 1.29 -0.63 17.14
N ILE A 13 1.40 0.70 17.17
CA ILE A 13 0.75 1.58 16.20
C ILE A 13 1.14 1.20 14.78
N ARG A 14 2.44 1.00 14.50
CA ARG A 14 2.93 0.57 13.17
C ARG A 14 2.39 -0.79 12.74
N TYR A 15 2.16 -1.70 13.69
CA TYR A 15 1.60 -3.02 13.43
C TYR A 15 0.11 -2.94 13.06
N TYR A 16 -0.69 -2.21 13.84
CA TYR A 16 -2.10 -1.99 13.53
C TYR A 16 -2.29 -1.21 12.23
N LEU A 17 -1.49 -0.17 11.99
CA LEU A 17 -1.56 0.61 10.75
C LEU A 17 -1.20 -0.23 9.53
N PHE A 18 -0.24 -1.16 9.65
CA PHE A 18 0.09 -2.11 8.60
C PHE A 18 -1.08 -3.05 8.32
N TRP A 19 -1.68 -3.63 9.36
CA TRP A 19 -2.84 -4.52 9.20
C TRP A 19 -4.06 -3.80 8.66
N LEU A 20 -4.29 -2.54 9.03
CA LEU A 20 -5.34 -1.72 8.47
C LEU A 20 -5.11 -1.48 6.97
N CYS A 21 -3.89 -1.09 6.56
CA CYS A 21 -3.54 -0.95 5.14
C CYS A 21 -3.72 -2.26 4.37
N PHE A 22 -3.35 -3.39 5.00
CA PHE A 22 -3.41 -4.71 4.39
C PHE A 22 -4.84 -5.21 4.23
N ALA A 23 -5.66 -5.09 5.28
CA ALA A 23 -7.08 -5.41 5.24
C ALA A 23 -7.80 -4.54 4.21
N TRP A 24 -7.49 -3.24 4.16
CA TRP A 24 -8.06 -2.33 3.17
C TRP A 24 -7.68 -2.71 1.73
N MET A 25 -6.41 -3.02 1.49
CA MET A 25 -5.95 -3.53 0.20
C MET A 25 -6.71 -4.78 -0.23
N ILE A 26 -6.85 -5.76 0.67
CA ILE A 26 -7.61 -6.99 0.39
C ILE A 26 -9.06 -6.66 0.08
N ALA A 27 -9.71 -5.80 0.86
CA ALA A 27 -11.09 -5.38 0.61
C ALA A 27 -11.25 -4.77 -0.79
N GLN A 28 -10.31 -3.93 -1.23
CA GLN A 28 -10.34 -3.37 -2.58
C GLN A 28 -10.14 -4.43 -3.66
N MET A 29 -9.20 -5.37 -3.47
CA MET A 29 -9.01 -6.49 -4.40
C MET A 29 -10.28 -7.35 -4.50
N VAL A 30 -10.94 -7.65 -3.38
CA VAL A 30 -12.21 -8.41 -3.39
C VAL A 30 -13.30 -7.65 -4.15
N LEU A 31 -13.44 -6.34 -3.93
CA LEU A 31 -14.46 -5.53 -4.61
C LEU A 31 -14.19 -5.36 -6.11
N ILE A 32 -12.93 -5.19 -6.50
CA ILE A 32 -12.54 -5.15 -7.92
C ILE A 32 -12.79 -6.51 -8.57
N THR A 33 -12.44 -7.61 -7.92
CA THR A 33 -12.72 -8.97 -8.40
C THR A 33 -14.22 -9.22 -8.52
N TRP A 34 -15.01 -8.76 -7.55
CA TRP A 34 -16.46 -8.89 -7.57
C TRP A 34 -17.07 -8.18 -8.78
N LYS A 35 -16.63 -6.94 -9.04
CA LYS A 35 -17.04 -6.18 -10.23
C LYS A 35 -16.55 -6.84 -11.53
N PHE A 36 -15.34 -7.39 -11.52
CA PHE A 36 -14.73 -8.02 -12.69
C PHE A 36 -15.50 -9.27 -13.15
N PHE A 37 -16.05 -10.06 -12.24
CA PHE A 37 -16.85 -11.25 -12.57
C PHE A 37 -18.33 -10.96 -12.86
N GLU A 38 -18.75 -9.69 -12.86
CA GLU A 38 -20.15 -9.29 -13.08
C GLU A 38 -21.16 -10.07 -12.21
N PHE A 39 -20.80 -10.31 -10.94
CA PHE A 39 -21.71 -10.99 -10.01
C PHE A 39 -23.05 -10.24 -9.90
N PRO A 40 -24.16 -10.96 -9.64
CA PRO A 40 -25.54 -10.47 -9.81
C PRO A 40 -25.93 -9.28 -8.94
N ILE A 41 -25.10 -8.91 -7.96
CA ILE A 41 -25.27 -7.69 -7.17
C ILE A 41 -24.33 -6.63 -7.78
N PRO A 42 -24.86 -5.65 -8.54
CA PRO A 42 -24.04 -4.63 -9.19
C PRO A 42 -23.40 -3.72 -8.13
N ILE A 43 -22.12 -3.96 -7.84
CA ILE A 43 -21.33 -3.09 -6.97
C ILE A 43 -20.78 -1.94 -7.81
N THR A 44 -21.36 -0.76 -7.65
CA THR A 44 -20.82 0.47 -8.22
C THR A 44 -19.63 0.92 -7.38
N ILE A 45 -18.41 0.71 -7.90
CA ILE A 45 -17.19 1.27 -7.30
C ILE A 45 -17.21 2.79 -7.51
N PRO A 46 -17.30 3.61 -6.45
CA PRO A 46 -17.30 5.06 -6.60
C PRO A 46 -15.93 5.55 -7.10
N PRO A 47 -15.87 6.66 -7.84
CA PRO A 47 -14.60 7.19 -8.37
C PRO A 47 -13.64 7.63 -7.26
N THR A 48 -14.13 7.90 -6.05
CA THR A 48 -13.32 8.24 -4.87
C THR A 48 -12.66 7.02 -4.21
N PHE A 49 -13.04 5.80 -4.61
CA PHE A 49 -12.58 4.55 -4.00
C PHE A 49 -11.04 4.36 -3.98
N PRO A 50 -10.29 4.71 -5.04
CA PRO A 50 -8.82 4.66 -5.04
C PRO A 50 -8.18 5.71 -4.12
N VAL A 51 -8.85 6.86 -3.94
CA VAL A 51 -8.33 7.99 -3.15
C VAL A 51 -8.24 7.63 -1.67
N TYR A 52 -9.25 6.93 -1.13
CA TYR A 52 -9.21 6.47 0.26
C TYR A 52 -8.02 5.55 0.54
N TYR A 53 -7.70 4.66 -0.41
CA TYR A 53 -6.55 3.79 -0.27
C TYR A 53 -5.24 4.57 -0.31
N LEU A 54 -5.13 5.57 -1.20
CA LEU A 54 -3.97 6.47 -1.22
C LEU A 54 -3.78 7.19 0.11
N VAL A 55 -4.86 7.71 0.72
CA VAL A 55 -4.77 8.40 2.03
C VAL A 55 -4.24 7.46 3.12
N VAL A 56 -4.75 6.23 3.17
CA VAL A 56 -4.28 5.21 4.13
C VAL A 56 -2.81 4.85 3.88
N LEU A 57 -2.41 4.70 2.62
CA LEU A 57 -1.03 4.37 2.23
C LEU A 57 -0.05 5.52 2.55
N VAL A 58 -0.44 6.76 2.29
CA VAL A 58 0.33 7.96 2.62
C VAL A 58 0.47 8.09 4.13
N THR A 59 -0.61 7.93 4.88
CA THR A 59 -0.58 7.96 6.35
C THR A 59 0.41 6.91 6.89
N TYR A 60 0.37 5.70 6.36
CA TYR A 60 1.31 4.64 6.74
C TYR A 60 2.77 4.99 6.43
N THR A 61 3.04 5.55 5.25
CA THR A 61 4.42 5.92 4.88
C THR A 61 4.94 7.10 5.69
N VAL A 62 4.10 8.10 5.99
CA VAL A 62 4.45 9.24 6.85
C VAL A 62 4.75 8.76 8.27
N VAL A 63 3.90 7.92 8.88
CA VAL A 63 4.15 7.36 10.22
C VAL A 63 5.42 6.51 10.26
N ARG A 64 5.72 5.79 9.18
CA ARG A 64 6.96 5.02 9.07
C ARG A 64 8.18 5.92 8.90
N ALA A 65 8.07 7.01 8.14
CA ALA A 65 9.12 7.99 7.94
C ALA A 65 9.40 8.73 9.27
N SER A 66 8.38 9.28 9.93
CA SER A 66 8.53 9.97 11.21
C SER A 66 9.22 9.09 12.26
N ALA A 67 8.85 7.82 12.35
CA ALA A 67 9.51 6.86 13.25
C ALA A 67 11.00 6.61 12.90
N ARG A 68 11.38 6.72 11.63
CA ARG A 68 12.78 6.58 11.18
C ARG A 68 13.62 7.79 11.58
N TRP A 69 13.08 8.99 11.38
CA TRP A 69 13.74 10.25 11.73
C TRP A 69 13.83 10.43 13.25
N ALA A 70 12.79 10.05 14.01
CA ALA A 70 12.75 10.21 15.46
C ALA A 70 13.57 9.17 16.24
N HIS A 71 13.52 7.89 15.84
CA HIS A 71 14.12 6.80 16.64
C HIS A 71 15.41 6.20 16.04
N LYS A 72 15.92 6.75 14.92
CA LYS A 72 17.10 6.25 14.18
C LYS A 72 17.09 4.76 13.82
N ALA A 73 15.96 4.08 13.99
CA ALA A 73 15.81 2.66 13.69
C ALA A 73 15.38 2.50 12.24
N LEU A 74 16.10 1.70 11.45
CA LEU A 74 15.72 1.31 10.10
C LEU A 74 14.69 0.17 10.18
N PRO A 75 13.37 0.42 10.00
CA PRO A 75 12.42 -0.68 9.96
C PRO A 75 12.71 -1.59 8.75
N ARG A 76 12.77 -2.90 9.04
CA ARG A 76 13.02 -4.03 8.12
C ARG A 76 12.18 -3.96 6.83
N LYS A 77 12.67 -4.60 5.75
CA LYS A 77 12.32 -4.53 4.31
C LYS A 77 10.83 -4.70 3.87
N LYS A 78 9.82 -4.55 4.73
CA LYS A 78 8.39 -4.85 4.43
C LYS A 78 7.66 -3.85 3.52
N GLY A 79 8.33 -2.84 2.98
CA GLY A 79 7.68 -1.79 2.17
C GLY A 79 7.31 -2.25 0.75
N GLY A 80 8.04 -3.20 0.18
CA GLY A 80 7.78 -3.70 -1.17
C GLY A 80 6.58 -4.64 -1.26
N THR A 81 6.13 -5.21 -0.15
CA THR A 81 5.07 -6.23 -0.12
C THR A 81 3.78 -5.73 -0.76
N PHE A 82 3.38 -4.48 -0.51
CA PHE A 82 2.18 -3.90 -1.11
C PHE A 82 2.29 -3.77 -2.63
N VAL A 83 3.45 -3.32 -3.14
CA VAL A 83 3.71 -3.19 -4.58
C VAL A 83 3.65 -4.57 -5.26
N TYR A 84 4.33 -5.56 -4.70
CA TYR A 84 4.35 -6.91 -5.27
C TYR A 84 2.97 -7.56 -5.26
N LEU A 85 2.17 -7.38 -4.20
CA LEU A 85 0.82 -7.91 -4.12
C LEU A 85 -0.11 -7.24 -5.15
N TRP A 86 -0.04 -5.92 -5.31
CA TRP A 86 -0.81 -5.22 -6.34
C TRP A 86 -0.37 -5.58 -7.76
N ALA A 87 0.93 -5.70 -8.01
CA ALA A 87 1.45 -6.10 -9.31
C ALA A 87 1.02 -7.53 -9.67
N LEU A 88 1.11 -8.46 -8.71
CA LEU A 88 0.65 -9.84 -8.90
C LEU A 88 -0.86 -9.90 -9.15
N TYR A 89 -1.64 -9.14 -8.38
CA TYR A 89 -3.09 -9.08 -8.56
C TYR A 89 -3.48 -8.49 -9.92
N ALA A 90 -2.86 -7.39 -10.33
CA ALA A 90 -3.09 -6.78 -11.64
C ALA A 90 -2.74 -7.76 -12.77
N LEU A 91 -1.61 -8.47 -12.66
CA LEU A 91 -1.21 -9.49 -13.62
C LEU A 91 -2.24 -10.62 -13.69
N LEU A 92 -2.70 -11.15 -12.55
CA LEU A 92 -3.72 -12.20 -12.51
C LEU A 92 -5.01 -11.77 -13.20
N ILE A 93 -5.51 -10.56 -12.93
CA ILE A 93 -6.72 -10.04 -13.59
C ILE A 93 -6.52 -9.92 -15.11
N HIS A 94 -5.36 -9.46 -15.56
CA HIS A 94 -5.08 -9.36 -17.00
C HIS A 94 -5.04 -10.71 -17.68
N VAL A 95 -4.42 -11.70 -17.03
CA VAL A 95 -4.38 -13.07 -17.52
C VAL A 95 -5.80 -13.62 -17.64
N VAL A 96 -6.63 -13.48 -16.61
CA VAL A 96 -8.03 -13.95 -16.65
C VAL A 96 -8.84 -13.20 -17.72
N ALA A 97 -8.65 -11.89 -17.87
CA ALA A 97 -9.32 -11.11 -18.90
C ALA A 97 -8.92 -11.55 -20.32
N ALA A 98 -7.64 -11.87 -20.54
CA ALA A 98 -7.13 -12.36 -21.81
C ALA A 98 -7.73 -13.72 -22.19
N PHE A 99 -7.89 -14.63 -21.21
CA PHE A 99 -8.56 -15.92 -21.44
C PHE A 99 -10.09 -15.84 -21.50
N GLY A 100 -10.67 -14.72 -21.06
CA GLY A 100 -12.11 -14.50 -21.02
C GLY A 100 -12.77 -14.13 -22.35
N ASN A 101 -12.03 -14.10 -23.48
CA ASN A 101 -12.56 -13.77 -24.82
C ASN A 101 -13.42 -12.49 -24.83
N GLY A 102 -12.98 -11.43 -24.15
CA GLY A 102 -13.66 -10.13 -24.12
C GLY A 102 -14.87 -10.03 -23.19
N ARG A 103 -15.20 -11.08 -22.43
CA ARG A 103 -16.30 -11.06 -21.45
C ARG A 103 -16.02 -10.23 -20.20
N TYR A 104 -14.75 -9.95 -19.90
CA TYR A 104 -14.37 -9.26 -18.68
C TYR A 104 -13.76 -7.90 -18.99
N GLN A 105 -14.35 -6.84 -18.45
CA GLN A 105 -13.78 -5.50 -18.50
C GLN A 105 -12.95 -5.24 -17.26
N ILE A 106 -11.66 -4.92 -17.45
CA ILE A 106 -10.75 -4.61 -16.34
C ILE A 106 -11.12 -3.24 -15.77
N PRO A 107 -11.50 -3.13 -14.48
CA PRO A 107 -11.82 -1.84 -13.88
C PRO A 107 -10.60 -0.91 -13.86
N ARG A 108 -10.77 0.35 -14.29
CA ARG A 108 -9.70 1.37 -14.27
C ARG A 108 -9.07 1.56 -12.89
N ALA A 109 -9.87 1.39 -11.83
CA ALA A 109 -9.43 1.45 -10.44
C ALA A 109 -8.26 0.51 -10.11
N THR A 110 -8.11 -0.61 -10.83
CA THR A 110 -6.97 -1.53 -10.69
C THR A 110 -5.65 -0.83 -11.04
N PHE A 111 -5.64 -0.07 -12.14
CA PHE A 111 -4.47 0.67 -12.59
C PHE A 111 -4.19 1.88 -11.70
N ASP A 112 -5.22 2.63 -11.33
CA ASP A 112 -5.07 3.80 -10.46
C ASP A 112 -4.46 3.40 -9.11
N ASN A 113 -4.96 2.30 -8.51
CA ASN A 113 -4.41 1.77 -7.26
C ASN A 113 -2.98 1.27 -7.39
N LEU A 114 -2.64 0.55 -8.47
CA LEU A 114 -1.27 0.11 -8.74
C LEU A 114 -0.33 1.32 -8.89
N PHE A 115 -0.77 2.34 -9.63
CA PHE A 115 -0.01 3.57 -9.82
C PHE A 115 0.24 4.28 -8.47
N PHE A 116 -0.78 4.46 -7.64
CA PHE A 116 -0.63 5.07 -6.32
C PHE A 116 0.33 4.32 -5.41
N VAL A 117 0.26 2.98 -5.40
CA VAL A 117 1.17 2.14 -4.60
C VAL A 117 2.61 2.27 -5.10
N CYS A 118 2.82 2.32 -6.41
CA CYS A 118 4.13 2.57 -7.01
C CYS A 118 4.68 3.95 -6.64
N VAL A 119 3.88 5.02 -6.78
CA VAL A 119 4.28 6.40 -6.43
C VAL A 119 4.71 6.48 -4.96
N VAL A 120 3.89 5.96 -4.06
CA VAL A 120 4.16 5.99 -2.61
C VAL A 120 5.39 5.13 -2.26
N TYR A 121 5.60 4.01 -2.94
CA TYR A 121 6.80 3.20 -2.77
C TYR A 121 8.06 3.93 -3.23
N VAL A 122 8.04 4.58 -4.39
CA VAL A 122 9.15 5.38 -4.92
C VAL A 122 9.47 6.53 -3.96
N ALA A 123 8.45 7.29 -3.51
CA ALA A 123 8.61 8.35 -2.53
C ALA A 123 9.26 7.83 -1.23
N SER A 124 8.81 6.67 -0.73
CA SER A 124 9.39 6.05 0.47
C SER A 124 10.85 5.61 0.26
N ARG A 125 11.23 5.20 -0.95
CA ARG A 125 12.62 4.83 -1.29
C ARG A 125 13.51 6.06 -1.39
N ILE A 126 13.03 7.15 -1.97
CA ILE A 126 13.74 8.44 -2.05
C ILE A 126 13.99 8.97 -0.63
N GLU A 127 12.96 9.04 0.22
CA GLU A 127 13.09 9.46 1.62
C GLU A 127 14.11 8.60 2.38
N LYS A 128 14.13 7.29 2.14
CA LYS A 128 15.15 6.40 2.72
C LYS A 128 16.57 6.75 2.30
N ARG A 129 16.78 7.04 1.01
CA ARG A 129 18.10 7.44 0.50
C ARG A 129 18.54 8.78 1.11
N LEU A 130 17.64 9.76 1.20
CA LEU A 130 17.91 11.05 1.84
C LEU A 130 18.34 10.89 3.31
N TYR A 131 17.62 10.07 4.07
CA TYR A 131 17.98 9.78 5.46
C TYR A 131 19.38 9.14 5.59
N LEU A 132 19.73 8.20 4.70
CA LEU A 132 21.04 7.55 4.70
C LEU A 132 22.17 8.52 4.32
N ASN A 133 21.97 9.37 3.31
CA ASN A 133 22.96 10.39 2.94
C ASN A 133 23.22 11.36 4.09
N LYS A 134 22.16 11.86 4.75
CA LYS A 134 22.32 12.74 5.92
C LYS A 134 23.05 12.06 7.07
N ARG A 135 22.78 10.77 7.30
CA ARG A 135 23.48 10.00 8.34
C ARG A 135 24.96 9.79 8.01
N ASN A 136 25.31 9.56 6.75
CA ASN A 136 26.67 9.26 6.32
C ASN A 136 27.55 10.50 6.13
N GLY A 137 26.97 11.65 5.78
CA GLY A 137 27.68 12.95 5.70
C GLY A 137 27.76 13.71 7.02
N SER A 138 27.35 13.09 8.13
CA SER A 138 27.47 13.63 9.49
C SER A 138 28.60 12.96 10.29
N ASN A 139 29.45 12.18 9.62
CA ASN A 139 30.75 11.70 10.10
C ASN A 139 31.85 12.56 9.50
#